data_AF-A0A848NKR6-F1
#
_entry.id   AF-A0A848NKR6-F1
#
_cell.length_a   1.000
_cell.length_b   1.000
_cell.length_c   1.000
_cell.angle_alpha   90.00
_cell.angle_beta   90.00
_cell.angle_gamma   90.00
#
_symmetry.space_group_name_H-M   'P 1'
#
loop_
_entity.id
_entity.type
_entity.pdbx_description
1 polymer ?
#
loop_
_entity_poly.entity_id
_entity_poly.type
_entity_poly.pdbx_seq_one_letter_code
_entity_poly.pdbx_strand_id
1 'polypeptide(L)'
;MKWQFWIDRGGTFTDIVARRPDGTTTTAKMLSENPEQYRDAAVAGIRKLLGIAPGQPVPAEQVECVKMGTTVATNALLERKGERTLLVTTRGFRDGLRIAYQNRPRLFDRNVLLPEMLYEAVVEADERVAADGEVIRDLDEAALRRDMQAAYDSGIRTVAIVFMHAWHATGHEQRAARIAREIGFTQVSASHEVSPLIKYVSRGDTTVVDAYLSPILKRYVDQVASELPGIRLMFMHSSGGLTDAHRFRGKDAILSGPAGGIVGMVRTSEQAGFDKIIGFDMGGTSTDVSHYAGEFEREFETLVAGVRMRAPMMSIHTVAAGGGSILHFDGARLRVGPDSAGANPGPACYRRGGPLAVTDFNVLLGKIQPDFFPKVFGPDANEPLDRDAVVPRFQALAAEVRRATG
;
A
#
# COMPACT_ATOMS: atom_id res chain seq x y z
N MET A 1 -0.04 11.95 32.26
CA MET A 1 -0.37 12.01 30.83
C MET A 1 -0.93 10.65 30.40
N LYS A 2 -1.51 10.50 29.22
CA LYS A 2 -1.96 9.20 28.68
C LYS A 2 -0.89 8.62 27.75
N TRP A 3 -1.03 7.36 27.36
CA TRP A 3 -0.16 6.74 26.35
C TRP A 3 -0.37 7.35 24.96
N GLN A 4 0.71 7.45 24.20
CA GLN A 4 0.67 7.79 22.77
C GLN A 4 1.41 6.73 21.98
N PHE A 5 0.85 6.31 20.84
CA PHE A 5 1.45 5.29 19.97
C PHE A 5 1.70 5.83 18.57
N TRP A 6 2.87 5.52 18.01
CA TRP A 6 3.24 5.70 16.62
C TRP A 6 3.62 4.34 16.05
N ILE A 7 2.94 3.94 14.99
CA ILE A 7 3.02 2.59 14.45
C ILE A 7 3.35 2.67 12.97
N ASP A 8 4.32 1.89 12.52
CA ASP A 8 4.53 1.64 11.11
C ASP A 8 4.27 0.16 10.82
N ARG A 9 3.18 -0.12 10.10
CA ARG A 9 2.87 -1.47 9.64
C ARG A 9 3.46 -1.68 8.26
N GLY A 10 4.68 -2.22 8.23
CA GLY A 10 5.34 -2.68 7.01
C GLY A 10 4.87 -4.06 6.55
N GLY A 11 5.48 -4.57 5.47
CA GLY A 11 5.16 -5.89 4.92
C GLY A 11 5.61 -7.08 5.79
N THR A 12 6.74 -6.94 6.48
CA THR A 12 7.32 -8.03 7.30
C THR A 12 7.16 -7.81 8.79
N PHE A 13 7.48 -6.61 9.26
CA PHE A 13 7.36 -6.24 10.67
C PHE A 13 6.46 -5.03 10.85
N THR A 14 5.80 -5.00 11.99
CA THR A 14 5.11 -3.83 12.52
C THR A 14 5.95 -3.27 13.64
N ASP A 15 6.40 -2.03 13.46
CA ASP A 15 7.22 -1.28 14.40
C ASP A 15 6.33 -0.35 15.20
N ILE A 16 6.47 -0.39 16.53
CA ILE A 16 5.66 0.39 17.45
C ILE A 16 6.60 1.17 18.34
N VAL A 17 6.42 2.49 18.34
CA VAL A 17 7.00 3.41 19.30
C VAL A 17 5.87 3.92 20.17
N ALA A 18 6.05 3.88 21.49
CA ALA A 18 5.06 4.35 22.44
C ALA A 18 5.69 5.28 23.46
N ARG A 19 4.98 6.36 23.80
CA ARG A 19 5.31 7.24 24.91
C ARG A 19 4.42 6.91 26.08
N ARG A 20 5.04 6.59 27.21
CA ARG A 20 4.38 6.29 28.49
C ARG A 20 3.80 7.56 29.12
N PRO A 21 2.83 7.42 30.05
CA PRO A 21 2.33 8.50 30.90
C PRO A 21 3.39 9.34 31.63
N ASP A 22 4.53 8.73 31.95
CA ASP A 22 5.68 9.35 32.63
C ASP A 22 6.62 10.10 31.66
N GLY A 23 6.35 10.04 30.36
CA GLY A 23 7.12 10.68 29.31
C GLY A 23 8.23 9.82 28.70
N THR A 24 8.54 8.64 29.25
CA THR A 24 9.54 7.72 28.70
C THR A 24 9.04 7.06 27.41
N THR A 25 9.98 6.67 26.55
CA THR A 25 9.67 5.97 25.29
C THR A 25 9.95 4.47 25.43
N THR A 26 9.15 3.66 24.77
CA THR A 26 9.37 2.22 24.64
C THR A 26 9.02 1.77 23.23
N THR A 27 9.60 0.65 22.82
CA THR A 27 9.36 0.09 21.48
C THR A 27 8.88 -1.35 21.57
N ALA A 28 8.17 -1.78 20.53
CA ALA A 28 7.85 -3.17 20.27
C ALA A 28 7.97 -3.44 18.77
N LYS A 29 8.43 -4.65 18.43
CA LYS A 29 8.47 -5.14 17.06
C LYS A 29 7.67 -6.43 16.99
N MET A 30 6.75 -6.50 16.04
CA MET A 30 5.82 -7.62 15.85
C MET A 30 5.93 -8.10 14.39
N LEU A 31 5.64 -9.36 14.10
CA LEU A 31 5.46 -9.80 12.71
C LEU A 31 4.18 -9.16 12.16
N SER A 32 4.22 -8.60 10.96
CA SER A 32 3.05 -7.93 10.36
C SER A 32 1.90 -8.89 10.05
N GLU A 33 2.22 -10.16 9.85
CA GLU A 33 1.28 -11.25 9.65
C GLU A 33 1.69 -12.44 10.52
N ASN A 34 0.86 -12.75 11.52
CA ASN A 34 1.02 -13.93 12.37
C ASN A 34 -0.35 -14.43 12.85
N PRO A 35 -1.13 -15.09 11.97
CA PRO A 35 -2.54 -15.41 12.22
C PRO A 35 -2.76 -16.36 13.40
N GLU A 36 -1.74 -17.15 13.76
CA GLU A 36 -1.75 -18.05 14.91
C GLU A 36 -1.71 -17.31 16.26
N GLN A 37 -1.23 -16.05 16.27
CA GLN A 37 -0.98 -15.29 17.49
C GLN A 37 -1.94 -14.11 17.66
N TYR A 38 -2.25 -13.42 16.57
CA TYR A 38 -3.10 -12.23 16.60
C TYR A 38 -3.72 -11.95 15.25
N ARG A 39 -4.87 -11.27 15.31
CA ARG A 39 -5.58 -10.79 14.12
C ARG A 39 -4.91 -9.57 13.49
N ASP A 40 -4.35 -8.68 14.31
CA ASP A 40 -3.62 -7.48 13.88
C ASP A 40 -2.39 -7.21 14.77
N ALA A 41 -1.26 -6.97 14.13
CA ALA A 41 0.02 -6.77 14.79
C ALA A 41 0.10 -5.44 15.57
N ALA A 42 -0.51 -4.37 15.05
CA ALA A 42 -0.50 -3.07 15.69
C ALA A 42 -1.28 -3.11 17.00
N VAL A 43 -2.49 -3.66 16.98
CA VAL A 43 -3.31 -3.80 18.19
C VAL A 43 -2.67 -4.77 19.19
N ALA A 44 -2.15 -5.90 18.73
CA ALA A 44 -1.45 -6.85 19.61
C ALA A 44 -0.25 -6.22 20.31
N GLY A 45 0.53 -5.41 19.59
CA GLY A 45 1.66 -4.70 20.18
C GLY A 45 1.25 -3.57 21.14
N ILE A 46 0.15 -2.86 20.88
CA ILE A 46 -0.45 -1.93 21.85
C ILE A 46 -0.81 -2.67 23.15
N ARG A 47 -1.53 -3.81 23.05
CA ARG A 47 -1.90 -4.64 24.22
C ARG A 47 -0.65 -5.09 24.97
N LYS A 48 0.37 -5.58 24.25
CA LYS A 48 1.65 -6.02 24.83
C LYS A 48 2.33 -4.91 25.63
N LEU A 49 2.39 -3.68 25.09
CA LEU A 49 3.03 -2.54 25.77
C LEU A 49 2.23 -2.03 26.97
N LEU A 50 0.89 -2.18 26.94
CA LEU A 50 0.01 -1.85 28.06
C LEU A 50 -0.06 -2.97 29.12
N GLY A 51 0.55 -4.14 28.87
CA GLY A 51 0.43 -5.30 29.76
C GLY A 51 -0.97 -5.93 29.76
N ILE A 52 -1.72 -5.76 28.68
CA ILE A 52 -3.09 -6.27 28.52
C ILE A 52 -3.04 -7.66 27.90
N ALA A 53 -3.79 -8.59 28.47
CA ALA A 53 -3.89 -9.95 27.95
C ALA A 53 -4.50 -9.97 26.53
N PRO A 54 -4.12 -10.94 25.67
CA PRO A 54 -4.72 -11.09 24.34
C PRO A 54 -6.27 -11.13 24.39
N GLY A 55 -6.92 -10.46 23.44
CA GLY A 55 -8.39 -10.42 23.33
C GLY A 55 -9.09 -9.48 24.31
N GLN A 56 -8.42 -8.95 25.33
CA GLN A 56 -9.00 -7.95 26.22
C GLN A 56 -9.09 -6.57 25.52
N PRO A 57 -10.12 -5.77 25.82
CA PRO A 57 -10.29 -4.44 25.24
C PRO A 57 -9.17 -3.50 25.68
N VAL A 58 -8.74 -2.62 24.77
CA VAL A 58 -7.78 -1.56 25.11
C VAL A 58 -8.55 -0.42 25.80
N PRO A 59 -8.19 -0.02 27.03
CA PRO A 59 -8.88 1.03 27.77
C PRO A 59 -8.61 2.40 27.15
N ALA A 60 -9.63 2.99 26.53
CA ALA A 60 -9.53 4.27 25.82
C ALA A 60 -9.09 5.43 26.74
N GLU A 61 -9.44 5.36 28.02
CA GLU A 61 -9.03 6.32 29.03
C GLU A 61 -7.50 6.35 29.24
N GLN A 62 -6.79 5.27 28.91
CA GLN A 62 -5.33 5.20 29.06
C GLN A 62 -4.58 5.64 27.80
N VAL A 63 -5.24 5.73 26.65
CA VAL A 63 -4.61 6.01 25.35
C VAL A 63 -5.13 7.34 24.79
N GLU A 64 -4.22 8.28 24.56
CA GLU A 64 -4.56 9.59 23.97
C GLU A 64 -4.81 9.47 22.47
N CYS A 65 -3.89 8.82 21.76
CA CYS A 65 -3.98 8.63 20.32
C CYS A 65 -3.09 7.49 19.82
N VAL A 66 -3.49 6.95 18.68
CA VAL A 66 -2.71 6.02 17.86
C VAL A 66 -2.52 6.66 16.49
N LYS A 67 -1.27 6.79 16.05
CA LYS A 67 -0.90 7.31 14.72
C LYS A 67 -0.23 6.20 13.94
N MET A 68 -0.65 5.94 12.71
CA MET A 68 -0.20 4.76 11.98
C MET A 68 0.12 5.03 10.51
N GLY A 69 1.29 4.56 10.06
CA GLY A 69 1.60 4.35 8.64
C GLY A 69 1.30 2.90 8.24
N THR A 70 0.95 2.66 6.99
CA THR A 70 0.71 1.30 6.51
C THR A 70 1.11 1.11 5.05
N THR A 71 1.69 -0.05 4.75
CA THR A 71 2.03 -0.45 3.37
C THR A 71 0.93 -1.28 2.70
N VAL A 72 -0.25 -1.43 3.33
CA VAL A 72 -1.35 -2.27 2.80
C VAL A 72 -1.78 -1.85 1.39
N ALA A 73 -1.97 -0.55 1.14
CA ALA A 73 -2.33 -0.05 -0.19
C ALA A 73 -1.22 -0.28 -1.22
N THR A 74 0.02 0.06 -0.86
CA THR A 74 1.18 -0.12 -1.76
C THR A 74 1.35 -1.58 -2.16
N ASN A 75 1.28 -2.50 -1.19
CA ASN A 75 1.43 -3.93 -1.45
C ASN A 75 0.27 -4.48 -2.28
N ALA A 76 -0.98 -4.08 -1.98
CA ALA A 76 -2.14 -4.48 -2.78
C ALA A 76 -2.03 -4.00 -4.24
N LEU A 77 -1.47 -2.81 -4.47
CA LEU A 77 -1.22 -2.27 -5.80
C LEU A 77 -0.11 -3.05 -6.53
N LEU A 78 1.01 -3.31 -5.86
CA LEU A 78 2.16 -4.05 -6.41
C LEU A 78 1.79 -5.51 -6.75
N GLU A 79 1.02 -6.16 -5.89
CA GLU A 79 0.61 -7.56 -6.04
C GLU A 79 -0.66 -7.75 -6.88
N ARG A 80 -1.27 -6.67 -7.38
CA ARG A 80 -2.55 -6.69 -8.11
C ARG A 80 -3.69 -7.37 -7.34
N LYS A 81 -3.74 -7.15 -6.02
CA LYS A 81 -4.74 -7.74 -5.11
C LYS A 81 -5.82 -6.74 -4.67
N GLY A 82 -6.15 -5.76 -5.50
CA GLY A 82 -7.28 -4.84 -5.29
C GLY A 82 -8.64 -5.44 -5.61
N GLU A 83 -9.68 -4.62 -5.48
CA GLU A 83 -11.04 -5.03 -5.80
C GLU A 83 -11.34 -5.00 -7.31
N ARG A 84 -12.17 -5.95 -7.77
CA ARG A 84 -12.71 -5.94 -9.13
C ARG A 84 -13.47 -4.63 -9.35
N THR A 85 -13.01 -3.83 -10.32
CA THR A 85 -13.46 -2.45 -10.51
C THR A 85 -14.08 -2.22 -11.88
N LEU A 86 -15.25 -1.60 -11.91
CA LEU A 86 -15.90 -1.08 -13.12
C LEU A 86 -15.41 0.34 -13.42
N LEU A 87 -15.10 0.63 -14.67
CA LEU A 87 -14.95 2.01 -15.16
C LEU A 87 -16.26 2.46 -15.84
N VAL A 88 -16.86 3.53 -15.35
CA VAL A 88 -17.96 4.23 -16.02
C VAL A 88 -17.41 5.51 -16.62
N THR A 89 -17.59 5.69 -17.92
CA THR A 89 -16.99 6.81 -18.65
C THR A 89 -17.91 7.35 -19.75
N THR A 90 -17.60 8.55 -20.24
CA THR A 90 -18.33 9.17 -21.34
C THR A 90 -18.23 8.33 -22.62
N ARG A 91 -19.35 8.15 -23.31
CA ARG A 91 -19.39 7.46 -24.61
C ARG A 91 -18.36 8.01 -25.59
N GLY A 92 -17.64 7.09 -26.25
CA GLY A 92 -16.50 7.37 -27.11
C GLY A 92 -15.15 7.41 -26.39
N PHE A 93 -15.13 7.27 -25.05
CA PHE A 93 -13.91 7.30 -24.23
C PHE A 93 -13.58 5.95 -23.56
N ARG A 94 -14.21 4.85 -24.01
CA ARG A 94 -13.97 3.48 -23.51
C ARG A 94 -12.49 3.16 -23.29
N ASP A 95 -11.67 3.43 -24.29
CA ASP A 95 -10.25 3.12 -24.27
C ASP A 95 -9.36 4.30 -23.85
N GLY A 96 -9.94 5.39 -23.34
CA GLY A 96 -9.20 6.62 -23.05
C GLY A 96 -8.03 6.42 -22.08
N LEU A 97 -8.22 5.63 -21.02
CA LEU A 97 -7.16 5.31 -20.05
C LEU A 97 -6.15 4.28 -20.58
N ARG A 98 -6.60 3.40 -21.50
CA ARG A 98 -5.78 2.40 -22.20
C ARG A 98 -4.84 3.00 -23.21
N ILE A 99 -5.34 3.93 -24.02
CA ILE A 99 -4.53 4.68 -24.98
C ILE A 99 -3.57 5.62 -24.24
N ALA A 100 -4.05 6.24 -23.17
CA ALA A 100 -3.30 7.19 -22.36
C ALA A 100 -2.69 8.33 -23.19
N TYR A 101 -1.37 8.51 -23.13
CA TYR A 101 -0.64 9.56 -23.86
C TYR A 101 0.10 9.03 -25.09
N GLN A 102 -0.02 7.73 -25.42
CA GLN A 102 0.72 7.07 -26.50
C GLN A 102 2.26 7.25 -26.44
N ASN A 103 2.79 7.61 -25.27
CA ASN A 103 4.22 7.77 -25.08
C ASN A 103 4.94 6.41 -25.11
N ARG A 104 6.09 6.34 -25.79
CA ARG A 104 6.94 5.14 -25.86
C ARG A 104 8.18 5.34 -24.99
N PRO A 105 8.14 4.98 -23.68
CA PRO A 105 9.28 5.18 -22.78
C PRO A 105 10.52 4.39 -23.22
N ARG A 106 10.34 3.24 -23.87
CA ARG A 106 11.41 2.46 -24.52
C ARG A 106 11.19 2.49 -26.03
N LEU A 107 11.73 3.54 -26.67
CA LEU A 107 11.47 3.86 -28.09
C LEU A 107 11.79 2.71 -29.06
N PHE A 108 12.81 1.90 -28.71
CA PHE A 108 13.34 0.84 -29.55
C PHE A 108 12.74 -0.55 -29.28
N ASP A 109 11.84 -0.69 -28.31
CA ASP A 109 11.17 -1.96 -28.05
C ASP A 109 10.26 -2.32 -29.23
N ARG A 110 10.58 -3.43 -29.90
CA ARG A 110 9.76 -3.95 -31.01
C ARG A 110 8.43 -4.51 -30.52
N ASN A 111 8.39 -5.03 -29.30
CA ASN A 111 7.18 -5.52 -28.65
C ASN A 111 6.76 -4.55 -27.53
N VAL A 112 5.75 -3.73 -27.78
CA VAL A 112 5.23 -2.78 -26.78
C VAL A 112 4.24 -3.51 -25.88
N LEU A 113 4.64 -3.73 -24.62
CA LEU A 113 3.76 -4.23 -23.59
C LEU A 113 2.99 -3.05 -22.97
N LEU A 114 1.66 -3.06 -23.14
CA LEU A 114 0.80 -2.10 -22.47
C LEU A 114 0.70 -2.45 -20.97
N PRO A 115 0.61 -1.44 -20.09
CA PRO A 115 0.29 -1.68 -18.68
C PRO A 115 -1.03 -2.42 -18.54
N GLU A 116 -1.07 -3.34 -17.58
CA GLU A 116 -2.30 -3.99 -17.15
C GLU A 116 -3.24 -2.98 -16.49
N MET A 117 -4.55 -3.11 -16.75
CA MET A 117 -5.56 -2.21 -16.19
C MET A 117 -6.01 -2.66 -14.82
N LEU A 118 -6.25 -1.69 -13.95
CA LEU A 118 -6.84 -1.92 -12.62
C LEU A 118 -8.37 -2.10 -12.67
N TYR A 119 -9.00 -1.81 -13.80
CA TYR A 119 -10.43 -2.04 -14.03
C TYR A 119 -10.62 -3.26 -14.94
N GLU A 120 -11.70 -4.00 -14.72
CA GLU A 120 -12.02 -5.24 -15.43
C GLU A 120 -13.03 -5.02 -16.57
N ALA A 121 -13.93 -4.05 -16.39
CA ALA A 121 -15.01 -3.76 -17.34
C ALA A 121 -15.18 -2.24 -17.55
N VAL A 122 -15.77 -1.87 -18.68
CA VAL A 122 -16.08 -0.48 -19.03
C VAL A 122 -17.53 -0.34 -19.47
N VAL A 123 -18.25 0.59 -18.84
CA VAL A 123 -19.56 1.06 -19.25
C VAL A 123 -19.43 2.48 -19.80
N GLU A 124 -19.96 2.68 -21.00
CA GLU A 124 -20.02 3.99 -21.63
C GLU A 124 -21.39 4.61 -21.39
N ALA A 125 -21.41 5.67 -20.59
CA ALA A 125 -22.60 6.45 -20.33
C ALA A 125 -22.87 7.39 -21.53
N ASP A 126 -24.14 7.48 -21.94
CA ASP A 126 -24.55 8.35 -23.05
C ASP A 126 -24.82 9.76 -22.53
N GLU A 127 -23.75 10.52 -22.37
CA GLU A 127 -23.78 11.92 -21.96
C GLU A 127 -22.67 12.72 -22.63
N ARG A 128 -22.80 14.05 -22.64
CA ARG A 128 -21.71 14.93 -23.05
C ARG A 128 -21.84 16.32 -22.44
N VAL A 129 -20.74 16.80 -21.90
CA VAL A 129 -20.60 18.18 -21.42
C VAL A 129 -19.44 18.85 -22.16
N ALA A 130 -19.62 20.11 -22.53
CA ALA A 130 -18.62 20.96 -23.15
C ALA A 130 -17.57 21.45 -22.13
N ALA A 131 -16.49 22.06 -22.61
CA ALA A 131 -15.40 22.54 -21.75
C ALA A 131 -15.81 23.72 -20.85
N ASP A 132 -16.78 24.53 -21.29
CA ASP A 132 -17.38 25.64 -20.54
C ASP A 132 -18.49 25.19 -19.58
N GLY A 133 -18.83 23.90 -19.58
CA GLY A 133 -19.89 23.33 -18.75
C GLY A 133 -21.26 23.24 -19.41
N GLU A 134 -21.43 23.65 -20.68
CA GLU A 134 -22.68 23.46 -21.41
C GLU A 134 -22.99 21.96 -21.59
N VAL A 135 -24.22 21.55 -21.26
CA VAL A 135 -24.67 20.17 -21.48
C VAL A 135 -25.02 20.00 -22.96
N ILE A 136 -24.14 19.34 -23.71
CA ILE A 136 -24.36 18.98 -25.13
C ILE A 136 -25.36 17.82 -25.24
N ARG A 137 -25.27 16.87 -24.30
CA ARG A 137 -26.17 15.72 -24.21
C ARG A 137 -26.39 15.38 -22.75
N ASP A 138 -27.64 15.42 -22.31
CA ASP A 138 -28.00 15.03 -20.95
C ASP A 138 -27.72 13.55 -20.70
N LEU A 139 -27.51 13.18 -19.43
CA LEU A 139 -27.21 11.81 -19.04
C LEU A 139 -28.43 10.90 -19.20
N ASP A 140 -28.30 9.85 -20.00
CA ASP A 140 -29.28 8.75 -20.02
C ASP A 140 -29.15 7.88 -18.77
N GLU A 141 -29.81 8.30 -17.69
CA GLU A 141 -29.81 7.60 -16.39
C GLU A 141 -30.38 6.19 -16.47
N ALA A 142 -31.37 5.96 -17.35
CA ALA A 142 -32.04 4.66 -17.46
C ALA A 142 -31.13 3.63 -18.13
N ALA A 143 -30.48 4.00 -19.24
CA ALA A 143 -29.49 3.16 -19.89
C ALA A 143 -28.29 2.91 -18.97
N LEU A 144 -27.77 3.96 -18.33
CA LEU A 144 -26.64 3.83 -17.41
C LEU A 144 -26.95 2.87 -16.26
N ARG A 145 -28.13 3.00 -15.63
CA ARG A 145 -28.54 2.10 -14.54
C ARG A 145 -28.54 0.63 -14.99
N ARG A 146 -29.15 0.34 -16.15
CA ARG A 146 -29.22 -1.03 -16.67
C ARG A 146 -27.82 -1.60 -16.90
N ASP A 147 -26.93 -0.82 -17.51
CA ASP A 147 -25.59 -1.29 -17.87
C ASP A 147 -24.69 -1.45 -16.63
N MET A 148 -24.82 -0.55 -15.64
CA MET A 148 -24.17 -0.69 -14.33
C MET A 148 -24.72 -1.86 -13.51
N GLN A 149 -26.04 -2.12 -13.58
CA GLN A 149 -26.66 -3.27 -12.92
C GLN A 149 -26.13 -4.58 -13.48
N ALA A 150 -25.98 -4.70 -14.80
CA ALA A 150 -25.38 -5.89 -15.42
C ALA A 150 -23.94 -6.14 -14.94
N ALA A 151 -23.13 -5.08 -14.83
CA ALA A 151 -21.79 -5.20 -14.26
C ALA A 151 -21.83 -5.60 -12.77
N TYR A 152 -22.75 -5.04 -11.99
CA TYR A 152 -22.96 -5.45 -10.60
C TYR A 152 -23.39 -6.92 -10.49
N ASP A 153 -24.30 -7.39 -11.32
CA ASP A 153 -24.79 -8.78 -11.31
C ASP A 153 -23.69 -9.79 -11.67
N SER A 154 -22.67 -9.35 -12.43
CA SER A 154 -21.45 -10.13 -12.71
C SER A 154 -20.45 -10.22 -11.53
N GLY A 155 -20.79 -9.61 -10.39
CA GLY A 155 -20.03 -9.66 -9.14
C GLY A 155 -19.06 -8.49 -8.92
N ILE A 156 -19.06 -7.47 -9.78
CA ILE A 156 -18.29 -6.25 -9.54
C ILE A 156 -18.96 -5.41 -8.44
N ARG A 157 -18.18 -4.91 -7.47
CA ARG A 157 -18.72 -4.15 -6.32
C ARG A 157 -18.12 -2.75 -6.17
N THR A 158 -17.10 -2.42 -6.94
CA THR A 158 -16.48 -1.09 -6.93
C THR A 158 -16.61 -0.44 -8.30
N VAL A 159 -16.74 0.88 -8.32
CA VAL A 159 -16.86 1.66 -9.56
C VAL A 159 -16.06 2.96 -9.48
N ALA A 160 -15.33 3.23 -10.56
CA ALA A 160 -14.71 4.51 -10.87
C ALA A 160 -15.53 5.22 -11.94
N ILE A 161 -15.96 6.44 -11.69
CA ILE A 161 -16.77 7.24 -12.61
C ILE A 161 -15.91 8.40 -13.11
N VAL A 162 -15.67 8.45 -14.42
CA VAL A 162 -14.77 9.41 -15.05
C VAL A 162 -15.43 9.99 -16.32
N PHE A 163 -16.09 11.13 -16.17
CA PHE A 163 -16.69 11.84 -17.30
C PHE A 163 -15.79 12.96 -17.81
N MET A 164 -15.95 13.27 -19.10
CA MET A 164 -15.29 14.42 -19.73
C MET A 164 -15.76 15.71 -19.06
N HIS A 165 -14.82 16.63 -18.81
CA HIS A 165 -15.07 17.94 -18.18
C HIS A 165 -15.71 17.94 -16.77
N ALA A 166 -15.80 16.78 -16.10
CA ALA A 166 -16.35 16.67 -14.75
C ALA A 166 -15.55 17.40 -13.66
N TRP A 167 -14.30 17.81 -13.94
CA TRP A 167 -13.52 18.69 -13.06
C TRP A 167 -14.14 20.10 -12.91
N HIS A 168 -15.01 20.49 -13.83
CA HIS A 168 -15.73 21.76 -13.83
C HIS A 168 -17.24 21.54 -13.66
N ALA A 169 -17.84 20.70 -14.52
CA ALA A 169 -19.27 20.42 -14.53
C ALA A 169 -19.56 19.03 -13.94
N THR A 170 -19.76 18.97 -12.62
CA THR A 170 -19.83 17.73 -11.84
C THR A 170 -21.17 16.99 -11.92
N GLY A 171 -22.23 17.67 -12.38
CA GLY A 171 -23.61 17.20 -12.21
C GLY A 171 -23.90 15.81 -12.79
N HIS A 172 -23.27 15.43 -13.89
CA HIS A 172 -23.45 14.10 -14.49
C HIS A 172 -22.78 13.02 -13.65
N GLU A 173 -21.56 13.25 -13.16
CA GLU A 173 -20.89 12.29 -12.27
C GLU A 173 -21.63 12.14 -10.94
N GLN A 174 -22.21 13.21 -10.39
CA GLN A 174 -23.00 13.15 -9.17
C GLN A 174 -24.25 12.25 -9.35
N ARG A 175 -24.94 12.39 -10.49
CA ARG A 175 -26.09 11.54 -10.84
C ARG A 175 -25.67 10.07 -11.06
N ALA A 176 -24.59 9.84 -11.80
CA ALA A 176 -24.04 8.49 -11.99
C ALA A 176 -23.60 7.85 -10.66
N ALA A 177 -22.98 8.62 -9.76
CA ALA A 177 -22.57 8.15 -8.43
C ALA A 177 -23.78 7.81 -7.55
N ARG A 178 -24.86 8.58 -7.64
CA ARG A 178 -26.14 8.25 -6.98
C ARG A 178 -26.69 6.92 -7.50
N ILE A 179 -26.78 6.75 -8.83
CA ILE A 179 -27.25 5.49 -9.45
C ILE A 179 -26.42 4.30 -8.96
N ALA A 180 -25.09 4.43 -8.95
CA ALA A 180 -24.19 3.39 -8.46
C ALA A 180 -24.48 2.98 -7.01
N ARG A 181 -24.68 3.96 -6.12
CA ARG A 181 -25.00 3.71 -4.70
C ARG A 181 -26.35 3.02 -4.55
N GLU A 182 -27.35 3.43 -5.35
CA GLU A 182 -28.69 2.83 -5.34
C GLU A 182 -28.70 1.38 -5.86
N ILE A 183 -27.83 1.04 -6.82
CA ILE A 183 -27.63 -0.35 -7.29
C ILE A 183 -27.00 -1.23 -6.19
N GLY A 184 -26.15 -0.63 -5.35
CA GLY A 184 -25.49 -1.33 -4.24
C GLY A 184 -23.97 -1.47 -4.37
N PHE A 185 -23.33 -0.74 -5.29
CA PHE A 185 -21.86 -0.66 -5.33
C PHE A 185 -21.34 -0.19 -3.96
N THR A 186 -20.43 -0.97 -3.36
CA THR A 186 -19.92 -0.73 -2.00
C THR A 186 -18.84 0.34 -1.97
N GLN A 187 -18.21 0.62 -3.11
CA GLN A 187 -17.28 1.72 -3.32
C GLN A 187 -17.59 2.45 -4.61
N VAL A 188 -17.77 3.77 -4.50
CA VAL A 188 -18.06 4.66 -5.63
C VAL A 188 -17.07 5.81 -5.58
N SER A 189 -16.19 5.89 -6.58
CA SER A 189 -15.18 6.93 -6.69
C SER A 189 -15.49 7.79 -7.92
N ALA A 190 -15.98 9.01 -7.70
CA ALA A 190 -16.26 9.96 -8.77
C ALA A 190 -15.05 10.87 -8.99
N SER A 191 -14.67 11.09 -10.25
CA SER A 191 -13.39 11.73 -10.57
C SER A 191 -13.32 13.19 -10.11
N HIS A 192 -14.44 13.91 -10.06
CA HIS A 192 -14.50 15.26 -9.50
C HIS A 192 -14.31 15.30 -7.97
N GLU A 193 -14.59 14.22 -7.24
CA GLU A 193 -14.33 14.15 -5.79
C GLU A 193 -12.88 13.73 -5.51
N VAL A 194 -12.34 12.83 -6.34
CA VAL A 194 -11.03 12.21 -6.12
C VAL A 194 -9.89 13.08 -6.64
N SER A 195 -10.00 13.62 -7.85
CA SER A 195 -8.96 14.41 -8.51
C SER A 195 -9.59 15.46 -9.44
N PRO A 196 -10.10 16.59 -8.90
CA PRO A 196 -10.84 17.63 -9.65
C PRO A 196 -9.93 18.48 -10.55
N LEU A 197 -9.17 17.84 -11.44
CA LEU A 197 -8.21 18.49 -12.33
C LEU A 197 -8.53 18.19 -13.79
N ILE A 198 -8.21 19.14 -14.67
CA ILE A 198 -8.61 19.12 -16.09
C ILE A 198 -8.16 17.88 -16.87
N LYS A 199 -6.98 17.33 -16.56
CA LYS A 199 -6.33 16.27 -17.33
C LYS A 199 -7.05 14.93 -17.17
N TYR A 200 -7.68 14.48 -18.26
CA TYR A 200 -8.54 13.29 -18.29
C TYR A 200 -7.83 12.00 -17.87
N VAL A 201 -6.68 11.67 -18.47
CA VAL A 201 -5.97 10.41 -18.21
C VAL A 201 -5.50 10.34 -16.76
N SER A 202 -4.78 11.35 -16.27
CA SER A 202 -4.28 11.37 -14.89
C SER A 202 -5.40 11.39 -13.85
N ARG A 203 -6.49 12.15 -14.11
CA ARG A 203 -7.68 12.17 -13.25
C ARG A 203 -8.33 10.78 -13.22
N GLY A 204 -8.51 10.18 -14.39
CA GLY A 204 -9.13 8.86 -14.53
C GLY A 204 -8.33 7.76 -13.84
N ASP A 205 -7.02 7.67 -14.10
CA ASP A 205 -6.17 6.64 -13.47
C ASP A 205 -6.16 6.80 -11.93
N THR A 206 -6.11 8.03 -11.41
CA THR A 206 -6.20 8.28 -9.96
C THR A 206 -7.55 7.84 -9.38
N THR A 207 -8.63 8.05 -10.11
CA THR A 207 -9.99 7.66 -9.70
C THR A 207 -10.14 6.14 -9.68
N VAL A 208 -9.55 5.45 -10.66
CA VAL A 208 -9.50 3.98 -10.71
C VAL A 208 -8.67 3.44 -9.55
N VAL A 209 -7.48 3.99 -9.29
CA VAL A 209 -6.65 3.60 -8.13
C VAL A 209 -7.42 3.74 -6.82
N ASP A 210 -8.14 4.85 -6.64
CA ASP A 210 -8.94 5.07 -5.44
C ASP A 210 -10.06 4.02 -5.29
N ALA A 211 -10.80 3.73 -6.36
CA ALA A 211 -11.85 2.71 -6.37
C ALA A 211 -11.31 1.29 -6.10
N TYR A 212 -10.14 0.99 -6.65
CA TYR A 212 -9.47 -0.30 -6.55
C TYR A 212 -8.94 -0.59 -5.14
N LEU A 213 -8.41 0.43 -4.44
CA LEU A 213 -7.70 0.27 -3.17
C LEU A 213 -8.51 0.65 -1.93
N SER A 214 -9.45 1.61 -2.03
CA SER A 214 -10.19 2.12 -0.87
C SER A 214 -10.91 1.03 -0.06
N PRO A 215 -11.53 -0.01 -0.64
CA PRO A 215 -12.21 -1.04 0.15
C PRO A 215 -11.27 -1.86 1.01
N ILE A 216 -10.06 -2.16 0.51
CA ILE A 216 -9.03 -2.90 1.27
C ILE A 216 -8.60 -2.07 2.47
N LEU A 217 -8.32 -0.79 2.25
CA LEU A 217 -7.96 0.13 3.32
C LEU A 217 -9.08 0.27 4.33
N LYS A 218 -10.32 0.47 3.87
CA LYS A 218 -11.47 0.62 4.75
C LYS A 218 -11.65 -0.61 5.64
N ARG A 219 -11.56 -1.83 5.09
CA ARG A 219 -11.61 -3.07 5.89
C ARG A 219 -10.51 -3.10 6.95
N TYR A 220 -9.30 -2.69 6.60
CA TYR A 220 -8.18 -2.65 7.54
C TYR A 220 -8.39 -1.60 8.64
N VAL A 221 -8.79 -0.39 8.27
CA VAL A 221 -9.09 0.70 9.19
C VAL A 221 -10.23 0.31 10.13
N ASP A 222 -11.32 -0.24 9.61
CA ASP A 222 -12.49 -0.68 10.39
C ASP A 222 -12.10 -1.80 11.37
N GLN A 223 -11.26 -2.75 10.95
CA GLN A 223 -10.74 -3.79 11.84
C GLN A 223 -9.98 -3.18 13.02
N VAL A 224 -9.02 -2.29 12.77
CA VAL A 224 -8.23 -1.66 13.83
C VAL A 224 -9.10 -0.78 14.72
N ALA A 225 -10.00 0.01 14.13
CA ALA A 225 -10.91 0.87 14.87
C ALA A 225 -11.86 0.07 15.78
N SER A 226 -12.32 -1.11 15.33
CA SER A 226 -13.19 -1.99 16.14
C SER A 226 -12.49 -2.54 17.38
N GLU A 227 -11.16 -2.68 17.34
CA GLU A 227 -10.37 -3.14 18.49
C GLU A 227 -9.86 -2.00 19.38
N LEU A 228 -9.98 -0.74 18.92
CA LEU A 228 -9.55 0.47 19.62
C LEU A 228 -10.72 1.47 19.80
N PRO A 229 -11.88 1.04 20.34
CA PRO A 229 -13.06 1.89 20.43
C PRO A 229 -12.79 3.12 21.32
N GLY A 230 -13.22 4.29 20.89
CA GLY A 230 -13.06 5.54 21.64
C GLY A 230 -11.64 6.13 21.66
N ILE A 231 -10.69 5.51 20.95
CA ILE A 231 -9.31 6.00 20.82
C ILE A 231 -9.18 6.79 19.52
N ARG A 232 -8.51 7.96 19.60
CA ARG A 232 -8.24 8.77 18.40
C ARG A 232 -7.23 8.04 17.50
N LEU A 233 -7.70 7.53 16.37
CA LEU A 233 -6.90 6.81 15.38
C LEU A 233 -6.62 7.68 14.16
N MET A 234 -5.34 7.91 13.87
CA MET A 234 -4.87 8.75 12.77
C MET A 234 -3.99 7.94 11.81
N PHE A 235 -4.11 8.18 10.51
CA PHE A 235 -3.33 7.51 9.47
C PHE A 235 -2.42 8.49 8.74
N MET A 236 -1.20 8.03 8.42
CA MET A 236 -0.24 8.78 7.61
C MET A 236 -0.70 8.81 6.15
N HIS A 237 -0.55 9.97 5.51
CA HIS A 237 -0.76 10.18 4.09
C HIS A 237 0.55 10.10 3.32
N SER A 238 0.48 9.80 2.02
CA SER A 238 1.60 9.86 1.09
C SER A 238 2.30 11.23 1.01
N SER A 239 1.61 12.29 1.42
CA SER A 239 2.16 13.66 1.51
C SER A 239 2.97 13.93 2.79
N GLY A 240 3.02 12.97 3.73
CA GLY A 240 3.67 13.11 5.04
C GLY A 240 2.78 13.73 6.14
N GLY A 241 1.50 13.98 5.85
CA GLY A 241 0.51 14.48 6.83
C GLY A 241 -0.26 13.36 7.53
N LEU A 242 -1.00 13.69 8.59
CA LEU A 242 -1.91 12.76 9.28
C LEU A 242 -3.37 13.11 9.02
N THR A 243 -4.21 12.11 8.81
CA THR A 243 -5.68 12.24 8.72
C THR A 243 -6.38 11.36 9.74
N ASP A 244 -7.66 11.62 9.97
CA ASP A 244 -8.51 10.70 10.72
C ASP A 244 -8.82 9.44 9.89
N ALA A 245 -8.82 8.28 10.54
CA ALA A 245 -9.23 6.99 10.01
C ALA A 245 -10.41 7.03 9.02
N HIS A 246 -11.50 7.74 9.33
CA HIS A 246 -12.69 7.76 8.47
C HIS A 246 -12.53 8.57 7.18
N ARG A 247 -11.48 9.40 7.08
CA ARG A 247 -11.20 10.24 5.90
C ARG A 247 -10.07 9.66 5.03
N PHE A 248 -9.50 8.54 5.43
CA PHE A 248 -8.36 7.93 4.74
C PHE A 248 -8.83 7.21 3.46
N ARG A 249 -8.28 7.61 2.31
CA ARG A 249 -8.67 7.11 0.98
C ARG A 249 -7.55 6.31 0.33
N GLY A 250 -7.93 5.43 -0.61
CA GLY A 250 -7.05 4.59 -1.44
C GLY A 250 -5.85 5.35 -2.00
N LYS A 251 -6.12 6.46 -2.68
CA LYS A 251 -5.08 7.27 -3.33
C LYS A 251 -4.08 7.92 -2.36
N ASP A 252 -4.46 8.16 -1.12
CA ASP A 252 -3.65 8.90 -0.13
C ASP A 252 -2.81 7.97 0.75
N ALA A 253 -2.95 6.66 0.59
CA ALA A 253 -2.29 5.65 1.41
C ALA A 253 -1.03 5.06 0.77
N ILE A 254 -0.86 5.26 -0.55
CA ILE A 254 0.24 4.68 -1.33
C ILE A 254 1.54 5.36 -0.89
N LEU A 255 2.52 4.57 -0.43
CA LEU A 255 3.79 5.07 0.12
C LEU A 255 3.64 5.94 1.39
N SER A 256 2.56 5.77 2.15
CA SER A 256 2.37 6.51 3.42
C SER A 256 3.38 6.16 4.52
N GLY A 257 3.84 4.91 4.61
CA GLY A 257 4.88 4.49 5.56
C GLY A 257 6.22 5.18 5.31
N PRO A 258 6.82 5.03 4.11
CA PRO A 258 8.07 5.71 3.74
C PRO A 258 7.98 7.23 3.88
N ALA A 259 6.80 7.81 3.66
CA ALA A 259 6.60 9.23 3.86
C ALA A 259 6.90 9.66 5.32
N GLY A 260 6.41 8.92 6.30
CA GLY A 260 6.74 9.15 7.72
C GLY A 260 8.24 9.03 8.00
N GLY A 261 8.90 8.04 7.37
CA GLY A 261 10.34 7.82 7.45
C GLY A 261 11.15 9.03 6.95
N ILE A 262 10.78 9.61 5.81
CA ILE A 262 11.43 10.81 5.27
C ILE A 262 11.29 12.00 6.22
N VAL A 263 10.08 12.24 6.75
CA VAL A 263 9.88 13.34 7.71
C VAL A 263 10.78 13.14 8.93
N GLY A 264 10.84 11.93 9.48
CA GLY A 264 11.72 11.62 10.62
C GLY A 264 13.20 11.80 10.29
N MET A 265 13.63 11.29 9.14
CA MET A 265 14.98 11.40 8.63
C MET A 265 15.41 12.86 8.47
N VAL A 266 14.60 13.67 7.79
CA VAL A 266 14.88 15.10 7.57
C VAL A 266 14.99 15.83 8.90
N ARG A 267 14.02 15.66 9.81
CA ARG A 267 14.05 16.31 11.13
C ARG A 267 15.27 15.92 11.96
N THR A 268 15.72 14.68 11.85
CA THR A 268 16.92 14.19 12.54
C THR A 268 18.18 14.77 11.90
N SER A 269 18.23 14.86 10.57
CA SER A 269 19.37 15.43 9.84
C SER A 269 19.53 16.93 10.08
N GLU A 270 18.43 17.69 10.09
CA GLU A 270 18.43 19.13 10.39
C GLU A 270 19.02 19.39 11.79
N GLN A 271 18.65 18.58 12.78
CA GLN A 271 19.20 18.66 14.14
C GLN A 271 20.70 18.34 14.20
N ALA A 272 21.18 17.49 13.31
CA ALA A 272 22.59 17.16 13.17
C ALA A 272 23.37 18.14 12.27
N GLY A 273 22.70 19.14 11.69
CA GLY A 273 23.31 20.15 10.82
C GLY A 273 23.54 19.70 9.37
N PHE A 274 22.85 18.64 8.92
CA PHE A 274 22.89 18.17 7.53
C PHE A 274 21.62 18.59 6.79
N ASP A 275 21.78 19.33 5.70
CA ASP A 275 20.69 19.82 4.84
C ASP A 275 20.58 19.04 3.51
N LYS A 276 21.51 18.11 3.26
CA LYS A 276 21.58 17.27 2.06
C LYS A 276 21.82 15.82 2.43
N ILE A 277 20.84 14.97 2.16
CA ILE A 277 20.87 13.55 2.54
C ILE A 277 20.18 12.67 1.48
N ILE A 278 20.60 11.41 1.47
CA ILE A 278 19.92 10.34 0.73
C ILE A 278 19.31 9.41 1.77
N GLY A 279 17.99 9.25 1.70
CA GLY A 279 17.27 8.25 2.46
C GLY A 279 17.37 6.90 1.80
N PHE A 280 17.68 5.88 2.60
CA PHE A 280 17.70 4.48 2.18
C PHE A 280 17.00 3.67 3.27
N ASP A 281 15.80 3.20 2.99
CA ASP A 281 15.00 2.37 3.88
C ASP A 281 14.74 1.01 3.23
N MET A 282 15.40 -0.03 3.74
CA MET A 282 15.24 -1.40 3.25
C MET A 282 14.46 -2.23 4.26
N GLY A 283 13.22 -2.55 3.90
CA GLY A 283 12.37 -3.45 4.65
C GLY A 283 12.56 -4.92 4.24
N GLY A 284 11.58 -5.76 4.59
CA GLY A 284 11.56 -7.16 4.16
C GLY A 284 10.99 -7.38 2.75
N THR A 285 10.24 -6.42 2.19
CA THR A 285 9.60 -6.59 0.87
C THR A 285 10.17 -5.63 -0.18
N SER A 286 10.44 -4.39 0.22
CA SER A 286 10.88 -3.31 -0.67
C SER A 286 12.03 -2.52 -0.07
N THR A 287 12.68 -1.74 -0.93
CA THR A 287 13.65 -0.70 -0.58
C THR A 287 13.14 0.62 -1.12
N ASP A 288 13.03 1.62 -0.26
CA ASP A 288 12.58 2.97 -0.57
C ASP A 288 13.76 3.93 -0.48
N VAL A 289 14.00 4.66 -1.57
CA VAL A 289 15.09 5.64 -1.68
C VAL A 289 14.49 7.02 -1.88
N SER A 290 15.03 8.01 -1.16
CA SER A 290 14.59 9.40 -1.25
C SER A 290 15.76 10.35 -1.18
N HIS A 291 15.53 11.60 -1.59
CA HIS A 291 16.52 12.66 -1.54
C HIS A 291 15.93 13.86 -0.82
N TYR A 292 16.77 14.56 -0.06
CA TYR A 292 16.45 15.84 0.55
C TYR A 292 17.64 16.76 0.38
N ALA A 293 17.40 17.97 -0.16
CA ALA A 293 18.39 19.01 -0.36
C ALA A 293 17.82 20.39 0.00
N GLY A 294 17.44 20.56 1.27
CA GLY A 294 16.91 21.80 1.83
C GLY A 294 15.38 21.98 1.71
N GLU A 295 14.71 21.18 0.87
CA GLU A 295 13.25 21.14 0.77
C GLU A 295 12.71 19.73 0.58
N PHE A 296 11.45 19.52 1.00
CA PHE A 296 10.75 18.26 0.75
C PHE A 296 10.37 18.18 -0.73
N GLU A 297 11.07 17.33 -1.48
CA GLU A 297 10.75 17.05 -2.87
C GLU A 297 9.39 16.34 -2.96
N ARG A 298 8.51 16.86 -3.81
CA ARG A 298 7.17 16.32 -4.03
C ARG A 298 6.92 16.08 -5.51
N GLU A 299 6.39 14.90 -5.81
CA GLU A 299 5.86 14.57 -7.12
C GLU A 299 4.34 14.72 -7.12
N PHE A 300 3.80 15.37 -8.15
CA PHE A 300 2.36 15.50 -8.34
C PHE A 300 1.81 14.48 -9.31
N GLU A 301 2.61 14.04 -10.29
CA GLU A 301 2.30 12.96 -11.21
C GLU A 301 3.41 11.93 -11.11
N THR A 302 3.06 10.70 -10.74
CA THR A 302 4.03 9.61 -10.60
C THR A 302 3.49 8.33 -11.21
N LEU A 303 4.37 7.34 -11.32
CA LEU A 303 4.06 6.01 -11.80
C LEU A 303 4.45 4.97 -10.74
N VAL A 304 3.45 4.44 -10.02
CA VAL A 304 3.66 3.37 -9.04
C VAL A 304 3.18 2.06 -9.65
N ALA A 305 4.05 1.05 -9.70
CA ALA A 305 3.72 -0.27 -10.25
C ALA A 305 3.13 -0.23 -11.68
N GLY A 306 3.61 0.69 -12.53
CA GLY A 306 3.10 0.88 -13.89
C GLY A 306 1.79 1.66 -13.98
N VAL A 307 1.20 2.06 -12.84
CA VAL A 307 -0.05 2.81 -12.77
C VAL A 307 0.25 4.28 -12.55
N ARG A 308 -0.26 5.12 -13.45
CA ARG A 308 -0.12 6.57 -13.36
C ARG A 308 -1.08 7.08 -12.30
N MET A 309 -0.64 8.00 -11.47
CA MET A 309 -1.52 8.65 -10.51
C MET A 309 -1.11 10.08 -10.28
N ARG A 310 -2.09 10.89 -9.89
CA ARG A 310 -1.93 12.30 -9.61
C ARG A 310 -2.40 12.61 -8.20
N ALA A 311 -1.48 12.44 -7.26
CA ALA A 311 -1.65 12.79 -5.85
C ALA A 311 -0.34 13.41 -5.34
N PRO A 312 -0.39 14.42 -4.45
CA PRO A 312 0.83 15.00 -3.88
C PRO A 312 1.51 13.95 -3.01
N MET A 313 2.69 13.50 -3.44
CA MET A 313 3.48 12.48 -2.77
C MET A 313 4.89 12.99 -2.56
N MET A 314 5.57 12.51 -1.51
CA MET A 314 7.01 12.73 -1.43
C MET A 314 7.73 11.94 -2.51
N SER A 315 8.80 12.54 -3.05
CA SER A 315 9.65 11.93 -4.07
C SER A 315 10.35 10.70 -3.47
N ILE A 316 9.80 9.52 -3.77
CA ILE A 316 10.25 8.21 -3.27
C ILE A 316 10.40 7.28 -4.46
N HIS A 317 11.57 6.67 -4.58
CA HIS A 317 11.81 5.59 -5.52
C HIS A 317 11.78 4.25 -4.78
N THR A 318 10.79 3.43 -5.10
CA THR A 318 10.64 2.08 -4.53
C THR A 318 11.17 1.02 -5.48
N VAL A 319 11.99 0.12 -4.96
CA VAL A 319 12.44 -1.12 -5.63
C VAL A 319 11.88 -2.32 -4.88
N ALA A 320 11.34 -3.31 -5.60
CA ALA A 320 10.85 -4.57 -5.05
C ALA A 320 12.00 -5.51 -4.64
N ALA A 321 12.83 -5.06 -3.69
CA ALA A 321 13.94 -5.81 -3.12
C ALA A 321 14.03 -5.52 -1.62
N GLY A 322 14.10 -6.56 -0.80
CA GLY A 322 14.11 -6.47 0.66
C GLY A 322 14.70 -7.71 1.31
N GLY A 323 14.69 -7.77 2.65
CA GLY A 323 15.18 -8.92 3.41
C GLY A 323 14.45 -10.25 3.13
N GLY A 324 13.19 -10.18 2.71
CA GLY A 324 12.36 -11.32 2.33
C GLY A 324 12.42 -11.68 0.85
N SER A 325 13.16 -10.95 0.01
CA SER A 325 13.27 -11.28 -1.41
C SER A 325 13.86 -12.67 -1.61
N ILE A 326 13.17 -13.50 -2.38
CA ILE A 326 13.44 -14.92 -2.53
C ILE A 326 14.66 -15.14 -3.42
N LEU A 327 15.51 -16.09 -3.03
CA LEU A 327 16.68 -16.50 -3.80
C LEU A 327 16.28 -17.57 -4.82
N HIS A 328 16.56 -17.32 -6.09
CA HIS A 328 16.29 -18.23 -7.20
C HIS A 328 17.59 -18.67 -7.86
N PHE A 329 17.62 -19.92 -8.34
CA PHE A 329 18.63 -20.41 -9.26
C PHE A 329 17.93 -21.01 -10.47
N ASP A 330 18.27 -20.55 -11.68
CA ASP A 330 17.63 -21.00 -12.93
C ASP A 330 18.46 -22.06 -13.69
N GLY A 331 19.46 -22.64 -13.03
CA GLY A 331 20.44 -23.55 -13.64
C GLY A 331 21.67 -22.85 -14.21
N ALA A 332 21.67 -21.51 -14.34
CA ALA A 332 22.82 -20.75 -14.83
C ALA A 332 23.19 -19.57 -13.93
N ARG A 333 22.22 -18.84 -13.38
CA ARG A 333 22.44 -17.65 -12.56
C ARG A 333 21.58 -17.65 -11.31
N LEU A 334 22.13 -17.04 -10.26
CA LEU A 334 21.39 -16.68 -9.07
C LEU A 334 20.65 -15.36 -9.30
N ARG A 335 19.39 -15.30 -8.88
CA ARG A 335 18.55 -14.08 -8.91
C ARG A 335 17.91 -13.87 -7.55
N VAL A 336 17.56 -12.63 -7.26
CA VAL A 336 16.89 -12.24 -6.02
C VAL A 336 15.60 -11.51 -6.37
N GLY A 337 14.47 -12.01 -5.88
CA GLY A 337 13.14 -11.46 -6.16
C GLY A 337 12.70 -11.58 -7.62
N PRO A 338 11.66 -10.83 -8.05
CA PRO A 338 10.98 -9.75 -7.31
C PRO A 338 9.99 -10.23 -6.22
N ASP A 339 9.69 -11.52 -6.18
CA ASP A 339 8.86 -12.16 -5.16
C ASP A 339 9.51 -12.11 -3.77
N SER A 340 8.65 -12.00 -2.75
CA SER A 340 9.05 -11.88 -1.34
C SER A 340 8.36 -12.96 -0.51
N ALA A 341 9.09 -13.51 0.45
CA ALA A 341 8.57 -14.44 1.45
C ALA A 341 7.68 -13.76 2.51
N GLY A 342 7.67 -12.41 2.57
CA GLY A 342 6.84 -11.64 3.50
C GLY A 342 7.15 -11.91 4.98
N ALA A 343 6.13 -11.79 5.84
CA ALA A 343 6.19 -12.22 7.24
C ALA A 343 5.76 -13.69 7.43
N ASN A 344 4.90 -14.19 6.55
CA ASN A 344 4.28 -15.50 6.62
C ASN A 344 4.24 -16.15 5.22
N PRO A 345 4.93 -17.28 4.98
CA PRO A 345 5.76 -18.01 5.95
C PRO A 345 7.07 -17.27 6.30
N GLY A 346 7.44 -16.22 5.56
CA GLY A 346 8.70 -15.50 5.76
C GLY A 346 9.94 -16.29 5.30
N PRO A 347 11.14 -15.73 5.46
CA PRO A 347 12.41 -16.43 5.23
C PRO A 347 12.51 -17.76 5.99
N ALA A 348 13.34 -18.69 5.53
CA ALA A 348 13.48 -20.03 6.14
C ALA A 348 13.82 -19.97 7.64
N CYS A 349 14.64 -19.01 8.05
CA CYS A 349 15.02 -18.73 9.43
C CYS A 349 13.87 -18.27 10.34
N TYR A 350 12.67 -17.99 9.82
CA TYR A 350 11.51 -17.55 10.62
C TYR A 350 10.78 -18.72 11.30
N ARG A 351 11.24 -19.96 11.14
CA ARG A 351 10.66 -21.17 11.74
C ARG A 351 9.26 -21.54 11.22
N ARG A 352 8.89 -21.11 10.00
CA ARG A 352 7.58 -21.41 9.36
C ARG A 352 7.68 -22.10 8.00
N GLY A 353 8.84 -22.69 7.71
CA GLY A 353 9.03 -23.49 6.50
C GLY A 353 9.17 -22.71 5.18
N GLY A 354 9.26 -21.38 5.22
CA GLY A 354 9.36 -20.55 4.01
C GLY A 354 10.69 -20.69 3.24
N PRO A 355 10.82 -20.08 2.06
CA PRO A 355 11.94 -20.27 1.14
C PRO A 355 13.24 -19.59 1.61
N LEU A 356 14.35 -19.87 0.92
CA LEU A 356 15.59 -19.09 1.10
C LEU A 356 15.40 -17.66 0.60
N ALA A 357 15.71 -16.68 1.44
CA ALA A 357 15.64 -15.25 1.15
C ALA A 357 16.92 -14.51 1.55
N VAL A 358 16.99 -13.22 1.25
CA VAL A 358 18.13 -12.34 1.61
C VAL A 358 18.44 -12.37 3.12
N THR A 359 17.42 -12.45 3.97
CA THR A 359 17.58 -12.56 5.44
C THR A 359 18.32 -13.84 5.81
N ASP A 360 18.00 -14.97 5.19
CA ASP A 360 18.66 -16.25 5.46
C ASP A 360 20.16 -16.18 5.13
N PHE A 361 20.50 -15.53 4.01
CA PHE A 361 21.90 -15.29 3.63
C PHE A 361 22.63 -14.44 4.68
N ASN A 362 22.00 -13.36 5.16
CA ASN A 362 22.57 -12.50 6.20
C ASN A 362 22.71 -13.20 7.56
N VAL A 363 21.80 -14.10 7.92
CA VAL A 363 21.90 -14.96 9.12
C VAL A 363 23.03 -15.96 8.96
N LEU A 364 23.15 -16.62 7.80
CA LEU A 364 24.22 -17.60 7.55
C LEU A 364 25.60 -16.96 7.68
N LEU A 365 25.76 -15.76 7.09
CA LEU A 365 27.01 -14.99 7.14
C LEU A 365 27.28 -14.30 8.49
N GLY A 366 26.33 -14.33 9.43
CA GLY A 366 26.46 -13.66 10.73
C GLY A 366 26.35 -12.14 10.68
N LYS A 367 25.89 -11.57 9.56
CA LYS A 367 25.56 -10.13 9.45
C LYS A 367 24.33 -9.79 10.29
N ILE A 368 23.35 -10.71 10.31
CA ILE A 368 22.26 -10.71 11.28
C ILE A 368 22.59 -11.75 12.34
N GLN A 369 22.67 -11.30 13.59
CA GLN A 369 22.94 -12.14 14.74
C GLN A 369 21.62 -12.47 15.44
N PRO A 370 21.16 -13.75 15.46
CA PRO A 370 19.86 -14.11 16.05
C PRO A 370 19.65 -13.65 17.49
N ASP A 371 20.71 -13.59 18.30
CA ASP A 371 20.66 -13.19 19.71
C ASP A 371 20.25 -11.73 19.92
N PHE A 372 20.55 -10.86 18.94
CA PHE A 372 20.23 -9.42 18.97
C PHE A 372 19.02 -9.07 18.09
N PHE A 373 18.38 -10.07 17.50
CA PHE A 373 17.19 -9.90 16.69
C PHE A 373 15.93 -10.08 17.56
N PRO A 374 14.80 -9.37 17.28
CA PRO A 374 13.54 -9.60 17.97
C PRO A 374 13.15 -11.09 18.03
N LYS A 375 12.90 -11.57 19.24
CA LYS A 375 12.43 -12.93 19.49
C LYS A 375 10.92 -13.01 19.31
N VAL A 376 10.48 -13.09 18.05
CA VAL A 376 9.06 -13.06 17.65
C VAL A 376 8.67 -14.26 16.79
N PHE A 377 9.53 -15.28 16.73
CA PHE A 377 9.37 -16.47 15.90
C PHE A 377 8.96 -17.68 16.74
N GLY A 378 8.68 -18.78 16.05
CA GLY A 378 8.26 -20.03 16.68
C GLY A 378 6.79 -20.05 17.11
N PRO A 379 6.29 -21.20 17.61
CA PRO A 379 4.88 -21.40 17.95
C PRO A 379 4.37 -20.48 19.05
N ASP A 380 5.24 -20.02 19.95
CA ASP A 380 4.90 -19.12 21.06
C ASP A 380 5.32 -17.66 20.78
N ALA A 381 5.79 -17.35 19.57
CA ALA A 381 6.27 -16.03 19.15
C ALA A 381 7.30 -15.39 20.11
N ASN A 382 8.22 -16.21 20.61
CA ASN A 382 9.24 -15.84 21.61
C ASN A 382 10.64 -16.42 21.29
N GLU A 383 10.81 -17.03 20.12
CA GLU A 383 12.07 -17.65 19.68
C GLU A 383 12.89 -16.70 18.78
N PRO A 384 14.23 -16.84 18.74
CA PRO A 384 15.08 -16.13 17.80
C PRO A 384 15.03 -16.74 16.39
N LEU A 385 15.67 -16.07 15.43
CA LEU A 385 15.89 -16.61 14.08
C LEU A 385 16.61 -17.98 14.14
N ASP A 386 16.20 -18.91 13.27
CA ASP A 386 16.77 -20.25 13.20
C ASP A 386 17.88 -20.35 12.15
N ARG A 387 19.14 -20.27 12.61
CA ARG A 387 20.30 -20.47 11.74
C ARG A 387 20.44 -21.92 11.29
N ASP A 388 20.08 -22.87 12.14
CA ASP A 388 20.30 -24.29 11.88
C ASP A 388 19.33 -24.82 10.81
N ALA A 389 18.14 -24.22 10.70
CA ALA A 389 17.21 -24.45 9.58
C ALA A 389 17.74 -23.95 8.22
N VAL A 390 18.63 -22.96 8.22
CA VAL A 390 19.13 -22.29 7.01
C VAL A 390 20.35 -22.98 6.41
N VAL A 391 21.28 -23.44 7.24
CA VAL A 391 22.53 -24.10 6.81
C VAL A 391 22.32 -25.23 5.80
N PRO A 392 21.48 -26.27 6.06
CA PRO A 392 21.32 -27.38 5.13
C PRO A 392 20.69 -26.94 3.80
N ARG A 393 19.83 -25.91 3.80
CA ARG A 393 19.20 -25.40 2.59
C ARG A 393 20.22 -24.70 1.68
N PHE A 394 21.13 -23.90 2.24
CA PHE A 394 22.22 -23.32 1.44
C PHE A 394 23.23 -24.37 0.98
N GLN A 395 23.48 -25.42 1.76
CA GLN A 395 24.31 -26.55 1.30
C GLN A 395 23.68 -27.25 0.09
N ALA A 396 22.36 -27.47 0.12
CA ALA A 396 21.62 -28.03 -1.01
C ALA A 396 21.69 -27.13 -2.24
N LEU A 397 21.44 -25.81 -2.09
CA LEU A 397 21.56 -24.85 -3.18
C LEU A 397 22.98 -24.80 -3.76
N ALA A 398 24.01 -24.83 -2.91
CA ALA A 398 25.40 -24.85 -3.35
C ALA A 398 25.75 -26.14 -4.11
N ALA A 399 25.17 -27.28 -3.73
CA ALA A 399 25.35 -28.54 -4.44
C ALA A 399 24.62 -28.53 -5.80
N GLU A 400 23.44 -27.91 -5.87
CA GLU A 400 22.70 -27.70 -7.11
C GLU A 400 23.49 -26.82 -8.09
N VAL A 401 23.99 -25.67 -7.63
CA VAL A 401 24.81 -24.76 -8.45
C VAL A 401 26.03 -25.49 -9.01
N ARG A 402 26.81 -26.18 -8.16
CA ARG A 402 27.98 -26.98 -8.62
C ARG A 402 27.62 -28.03 -9.66
N ARG A 403 26.48 -28.71 -9.50
CA ARG A 403 26.04 -29.72 -10.47
C ARG A 403 25.71 -29.10 -11.83
N ALA A 404 25.13 -27.90 -11.82
CA ALA A 404 24.72 -27.21 -13.04
C ALA A 404 25.87 -26.48 -13.74
N THR A 405 26.86 -25.98 -13.00
CA THR A 405 27.92 -25.13 -13.55
C THR A 405 29.28 -25.81 -13.72
N GLY A 406 29.47 -27.01 -13.15
CA GLY A 406 30.79 -27.60 -12.93
C GLY A 406 31.50 -26.94 -11.75
#